data_AF-A0A5N8UN82-F1
#
_entry.id   AF-A0A5N8UN82-F1
#
_cell.length_a   1.000
_cell.length_b   1.000
_cell.length_c   1.000
_cell.angle_alpha   90.00
_cell.angle_beta   90.00
_cell.angle_gamma   90.00
#
_symmetry.space_group_name_H-M   'P 1'
#
loop_
_entity.id
_entity.type
_entity.pdbx_description
1 polymer ?
#
loop_
_entity_poly.entity_id
_entity_poly.type
_entity_poly.pdbx_seq_one_letter_code
_entity_poly.pdbx_strand_id
1 'polypeptide(L)'
;MTLFKYRQFSHDIIIWAVRWYCKYGISYRELEEMLSERGINVDHSTIYRWIQRYAPEIEKRLRWYWKPKAGLSWKVDETYIKVKGKWVYLYRAVDKQGHTVDFYLSSRRNAKAAKRFLGKALKGLKCWECPSAINTDKAASYGVAITELKKEGKCSEALEHRQIKYLNNAVEADHGKLKRLINPVRGFKSMKTAYATIKGFEVMHMFKKGQFNIWLSGQGIAGEIRLITNALVNY
;
A
#
# COMPACT_ATOMS: atom_id res chain seq x y z
N MET A 1 -9.17 20.96 -12.25
CA MET A 1 -10.09 21.27 -11.12
C MET A 1 -9.39 20.90 -9.83
N THR A 2 -9.23 21.83 -8.89
CA THR A 2 -8.55 21.59 -7.61
C THR A 2 -9.24 20.45 -6.82
N LEU A 3 -8.46 19.49 -6.32
CA LEU A 3 -8.96 18.25 -5.68
C LEU A 3 -9.87 18.51 -4.45
N PHE A 4 -9.71 19.68 -3.83
CA PHE A 4 -10.44 20.13 -2.64
C PHE A 4 -11.51 21.19 -2.95
N LYS A 5 -11.82 21.47 -4.23
CA LYS A 5 -12.87 22.43 -4.59
C LYS A 5 -14.21 22.03 -3.97
N TYR A 6 -14.93 23.01 -3.42
CA TYR A 6 -16.24 22.83 -2.77
C TYR A 6 -16.23 21.95 -1.51
N ARG A 7 -15.08 21.81 -0.82
CA ARG A 7 -15.04 21.20 0.51
C ARG A 7 -15.35 22.24 1.58
N GLN A 8 -16.15 21.84 2.56
CA GLN A 8 -16.48 22.65 3.73
C GLN A 8 -15.25 22.91 4.62
N PHE A 9 -14.32 21.95 4.66
CA PHE A 9 -13.10 22.03 5.47
C PHE A 9 -11.90 22.34 4.59
N SER A 10 -10.92 23.05 5.17
CA SER A 10 -9.64 23.32 4.50
C SER A 10 -8.92 22.02 4.15
N HIS A 11 -8.11 22.06 3.10
CA HIS A 11 -7.35 20.88 2.67
C HIS A 11 -6.42 20.36 3.77
N ASP A 12 -5.89 21.25 4.62
CA ASP A 12 -4.96 20.87 5.69
C ASP A 12 -5.63 19.98 6.73
N ILE A 13 -6.84 20.33 7.17
CA ILE A 13 -7.62 19.52 8.12
C ILE A 13 -7.90 18.13 7.54
N ILE A 14 -8.31 18.09 6.27
CA ILE A 14 -8.60 16.83 5.57
C ILE A 14 -7.35 15.96 5.47
N ILE A 15 -6.22 16.56 5.07
CA ILE A 15 -4.93 15.86 4.93
C ILE A 15 -4.44 15.36 6.30
N TRP A 16 -4.59 16.14 7.37
CA TRP A 16 -4.23 15.72 8.72
C TRP A 16 -5.03 14.49 9.15
N ALA A 17 -6.35 14.54 9.02
CA ALA A 17 -7.23 13.43 9.37
C ALA A 17 -6.88 12.15 8.61
N VAL A 18 -6.73 12.25 7.28
CA VAL A 18 -6.37 11.11 6.43
C VAL A 18 -4.99 10.55 6.80
N ARG A 19 -4.01 11.41 7.05
CA ARG A 19 -2.66 10.98 7.44
C ARG A 19 -2.62 10.33 8.80
N TRP A 20 -3.21 10.93 9.83
CA TRP A 20 -3.21 10.38 11.18
C TRP A 20 -3.89 9.01 11.21
N TYR A 21 -5.03 8.90 10.55
CA TYR A 21 -5.71 7.62 10.39
C TYR A 21 -4.81 6.58 9.71
N CYS A 22 -4.22 6.92 8.56
CA CYS A 22 -3.39 5.96 7.81
C CYS A 22 -2.06 5.61 8.48
N LYS A 23 -1.51 6.51 9.30
CA LYS A 23 -0.20 6.36 9.93
C LYS A 23 -0.28 5.60 11.27
N TYR A 24 -1.35 5.81 12.03
CA TYR A 24 -1.47 5.30 13.39
C TYR A 24 -2.56 4.22 13.55
N GLY A 25 -3.49 4.09 12.59
CA GLY A 25 -4.57 3.10 12.67
C GLY A 25 -5.60 3.43 13.76
N ILE A 26 -5.79 4.73 14.03
CA ILE A 26 -6.77 5.27 14.99
C ILE A 26 -8.19 5.01 14.45
N SER A 27 -9.16 4.78 15.32
CA SER A 27 -10.56 4.64 14.90
C SER A 27 -11.15 5.96 14.41
N TYR A 28 -12.22 5.91 13.62
CA TYR A 28 -12.86 7.13 13.12
C TYR A 28 -13.45 8.00 14.24
N ARG A 29 -13.87 7.40 15.36
CA ARG A 29 -14.45 8.10 16.51
C ARG A 29 -13.37 8.80 17.33
N GLU A 30 -12.28 8.10 17.63
CA GLU A 30 -11.13 8.72 18.29
C GLU A 30 -10.57 9.88 17.46
N LEU A 31 -10.57 9.75 16.12
CA LEU A 31 -10.13 10.84 15.25
C LEU A 31 -11.10 12.04 15.22
N GLU A 32 -12.40 11.80 15.37
CA GLU A 32 -13.42 12.84 15.57
C GLU A 32 -13.20 13.56 16.91
N GLU A 33 -12.93 12.83 17.99
CA GLU A 33 -12.59 13.40 19.31
C GLU A 33 -11.32 14.27 19.24
N MET A 34 -10.25 13.76 18.62
CA MET A 34 -8.98 14.49 18.43
C MET A 34 -9.10 15.77 17.58
N LEU A 35 -10.07 15.83 16.66
CA LEU A 35 -10.36 17.04 15.90
C LEU A 35 -11.24 18.00 16.72
N SER A 36 -12.17 17.47 17.50
CA SER A 36 -13.02 18.26 18.39
C SER A 36 -12.23 18.98 19.47
N GLU A 37 -11.19 18.33 20.04
CA GLU A 37 -10.22 18.96 20.97
C GLU A 37 -9.53 20.19 20.36
N ARG A 38 -9.43 20.26 19.03
CA ARG A 38 -8.84 21.39 18.29
C ARG A 38 -9.89 22.39 17.79
N GLY A 39 -11.13 22.28 18.25
CA GLY A 39 -12.24 23.13 17.84
C GLY A 39 -12.81 22.81 16.45
N ILE A 40 -12.47 21.65 15.88
CA ILE A 40 -12.93 21.22 14.55
C ILE A 40 -14.04 20.17 14.72
N ASN A 41 -15.29 20.59 14.55
CA ASN A 41 -16.45 19.70 14.65
C ASN A 41 -16.69 18.95 13.33
N VAL A 42 -16.33 17.66 13.28
CA VAL A 42 -16.47 16.79 12.11
C VAL A 42 -16.96 15.41 12.54
N ASP A 43 -18.08 14.97 11.96
CA ASP A 43 -18.60 13.62 12.16
C ASP A 43 -17.68 12.54 11.58
N HIS A 44 -17.47 11.43 12.30
CA HIS A 44 -16.68 10.26 11.87
C HIS A 44 -17.02 9.71 10.47
N SER A 45 -18.27 9.84 10.01
CA SER A 45 -18.70 9.46 8.66
C SER A 45 -18.11 10.36 7.58
N THR A 46 -17.88 11.63 7.88
CA THR A 46 -17.19 12.58 7.00
C THR A 46 -15.71 12.25 6.90
N ILE A 47 -15.06 11.94 8.02
CA ILE A 47 -13.68 11.45 8.06
C ILE A 47 -13.55 10.16 7.24
N TYR A 48 -14.49 9.23 7.38
CA TYR A 48 -14.55 8.02 6.57
C TYR A 48 -14.58 8.34 5.06
N ARG A 49 -15.47 9.25 4.63
CA ARG A 49 -15.54 9.67 3.21
C ARG A 49 -14.23 10.29 2.73
N TRP A 50 -13.56 11.08 3.56
CA TRP A 50 -12.24 11.63 3.24
C TRP A 50 -11.21 10.53 3.01
N ILE A 51 -11.09 9.56 3.91
CA ILE A 51 -10.14 8.44 3.74
C ILE A 51 -10.45 7.65 2.48
N GLN A 52 -11.71 7.33 2.21
CA GLN A 52 -12.10 6.61 0.99
C GLN A 52 -11.78 7.38 -0.30
N ARG A 53 -11.80 8.72 -0.25
CA ARG A 53 -11.52 9.56 -1.42
C ARG A 53 -10.03 9.83 -1.58
N TYR A 54 -9.34 10.23 -0.52
CA TYR A 54 -8.01 10.81 -0.58
C TYR A 54 -6.89 9.80 -0.40
N ALA A 55 -7.07 8.72 0.38
CA ALA A 55 -6.03 7.70 0.51
C ALA A 55 -5.63 7.05 -0.83
N PRO A 56 -6.57 6.73 -1.75
CA PRO A 56 -6.22 6.26 -3.08
C PRO A 56 -5.55 7.31 -3.96
N GLU A 57 -5.92 8.58 -3.81
CA GLU A 57 -5.31 9.69 -4.57
C GLU A 57 -3.87 9.92 -4.12
N ILE A 58 -3.60 9.85 -2.81
CA ILE A 58 -2.24 9.89 -2.26
C ILE A 58 -1.40 8.78 -2.89
N GLU A 59 -1.85 7.52 -2.88
CA GLU A 59 -1.11 6.42 -3.48
C GLU A 59 -0.89 6.63 -4.98
N LYS A 60 -1.92 7.03 -5.72
CA LYS A 60 -1.84 7.24 -7.17
C LYS A 60 -0.81 8.31 -7.53
N ARG A 61 -0.84 9.46 -6.85
CA ARG A 61 0.04 10.60 -7.15
C ARG A 61 1.46 10.35 -6.68
N LEU A 62 1.63 9.62 -5.58
CA LEU A 62 2.95 9.34 -5.03
C LEU A 62 3.63 8.10 -5.65
N ARG A 63 2.90 7.25 -6.38
CA ARG A 63 3.39 6.00 -6.99
C ARG A 63 4.67 6.16 -7.82
N TRP A 64 4.84 7.31 -8.48
CA TRP A 64 6.04 7.59 -9.28
C TRP A 64 7.31 7.79 -8.45
N TYR A 65 7.19 8.22 -7.19
CA TYR A 65 8.35 8.58 -6.36
C TYR A 65 9.06 7.39 -5.69
N TRP A 66 8.40 6.23 -5.51
CA TRP A 66 9.00 5.06 -4.81
C TRP A 66 9.27 3.84 -5.72
N LYS A 67 8.69 3.78 -6.92
CA LYS A 67 8.89 2.65 -7.85
C LYS A 67 10.34 2.38 -8.32
N PRO A 68 11.24 3.37 -8.51
CA PRO A 68 12.51 3.12 -9.22
C PRO A 68 13.59 2.31 -8.48
N LYS A 69 13.36 1.88 -7.23
CA LYS A 69 14.41 1.28 -6.38
C LYS A 69 14.10 -0.13 -5.87
N ALA A 70 13.10 -0.80 -6.42
CA ALA A 70 12.80 -2.17 -6.03
C ALA A 70 14.02 -3.06 -6.35
N GLY A 71 14.74 -3.52 -5.32
CA GLY A 71 15.97 -4.29 -5.50
C GLY A 71 15.77 -5.55 -6.37
N LEU A 72 16.87 -6.08 -6.90
CA LEU A 72 16.90 -7.23 -7.82
C LEU A 72 16.29 -8.54 -7.28
N SER A 73 16.00 -8.60 -5.97
CA SER A 73 15.38 -9.77 -5.33
C SER A 73 14.13 -9.35 -4.58
N TRP A 74 13.00 -9.96 -4.96
CA TRP A 74 11.71 -9.75 -4.33
C TRP A 74 11.30 -10.96 -3.50
N LYS A 75 10.58 -10.69 -2.42
CA LYS A 75 9.95 -11.67 -1.56
C LYS A 75 8.45 -11.42 -1.63
N VAL A 76 7.71 -12.46 -1.97
CA VAL A 76 6.28 -12.39 -2.25
C VAL A 76 5.54 -13.35 -1.34
N ASP A 77 4.52 -12.86 -0.66
CA ASP A 77 3.69 -13.66 0.23
C ASP A 77 2.25 -13.13 0.29
N GLU A 78 1.34 -13.96 0.79
CA GLU A 78 -0.05 -13.61 1.00
C GLU A 78 -0.40 -13.58 2.49
N THR A 79 -1.11 -12.54 2.91
CA THR A 79 -1.75 -12.51 4.23
C THR A 79 -3.27 -12.48 4.12
N TYR A 80 -3.94 -13.08 5.09
CA TYR A 80 -5.39 -12.98 5.24
C TYR A 80 -5.79 -11.65 5.91
N ILE A 81 -6.88 -11.05 5.45
CA ILE A 81 -7.58 -9.94 6.12
C ILE A 81 -9.10 -10.19 6.11
N LYS A 82 -9.85 -9.68 7.08
CA LYS A 82 -11.32 -9.79 7.10
C LYS A 82 -11.98 -8.62 6.37
N VAL A 83 -12.83 -8.93 5.40
CA VAL A 83 -13.69 -7.97 4.69
C VAL A 83 -15.12 -8.52 4.70
N LYS A 84 -16.05 -7.75 5.28
CA LYS A 84 -17.48 -8.13 5.44
C LYS A 84 -17.66 -9.51 6.08
N GLY A 85 -16.87 -9.80 7.12
CA GLY A 85 -16.86 -11.08 7.82
C GLY A 85 -16.20 -12.25 7.06
N LYS A 86 -15.76 -12.06 5.81
CA LYS A 86 -15.09 -13.09 5.00
C LYS A 86 -13.58 -12.85 4.96
N TRP A 87 -12.81 -13.94 5.00
CA TRP A 87 -11.37 -13.88 4.79
C TRP A 87 -11.07 -13.63 3.30
N VAL A 88 -10.20 -12.66 3.04
CA VAL A 88 -9.69 -12.33 1.71
C VAL A 88 -8.17 -12.29 1.76
N TYR A 89 -7.54 -12.43 0.59
CA TYR A 89 -6.09 -12.56 0.44
C TYR A 89 -5.49 -11.24 -0.02
N LEU A 90 -4.55 -10.72 0.77
CA LEU A 90 -3.72 -9.58 0.44
C LEU A 90 -2.34 -10.09 0.03
N TYR A 91 -2.08 -10.05 -1.27
CA TYR A 91 -0.79 -10.32 -1.87
C TYR A 91 0.14 -9.13 -1.66
N ARG A 92 1.39 -9.39 -1.28
CA ARG A 92 2.41 -8.35 -1.07
C ARG A 92 3.75 -8.78 -1.61
N ALA A 93 4.51 -7.81 -2.07
CA ALA A 93 5.90 -7.98 -2.48
C ALA A 93 6.76 -6.96 -1.73
N VAL A 94 7.86 -7.42 -1.16
CA VAL A 94 8.91 -6.56 -0.59
C VAL A 94 10.25 -6.91 -1.19
N ASP A 95 11.18 -5.96 -1.25
CA ASP A 95 12.53 -6.22 -1.73
C ASP A 95 13.44 -6.79 -0.60
N LYS A 96 14.71 -7.03 -0.93
CA LYS A 96 15.72 -7.49 0.04
C LYS A 96 15.91 -6.53 1.22
N GLN A 97 15.73 -5.22 1.02
CA GLN A 97 15.89 -4.17 2.02
C GLN A 97 14.62 -3.99 2.88
N GLY A 98 13.54 -4.70 2.56
CA GLY A 98 12.24 -4.59 3.23
C GLY A 98 11.39 -3.45 2.71
N HIS A 99 11.75 -2.84 1.58
CA HIS A 99 10.92 -1.85 0.90
C HIS A 99 9.72 -2.51 0.22
N THR A 100 8.59 -1.81 0.18
CA THR A 100 7.33 -2.34 -0.35
C THR A 100 7.33 -2.13 -1.86
N VAL A 101 7.21 -3.20 -2.63
CA VAL A 101 7.20 -3.15 -4.10
C VAL A 101 5.78 -2.85 -4.61
N ASP A 102 4.84 -3.75 -4.34
CA ASP A 102 3.42 -3.56 -4.63
C ASP A 102 2.57 -4.50 -3.75
N PHE A 103 1.26 -4.28 -3.76
CA PHE A 103 0.27 -5.10 -3.07
C PHE A 103 -0.99 -5.29 -3.92
N TYR A 104 -1.75 -6.36 -3.68
CA TYR A 104 -3.00 -6.63 -4.38
C TYR A 104 -3.99 -7.40 -3.50
N LEU A 105 -5.24 -6.97 -3.52
CA LEU A 105 -6.30 -7.60 -2.73
C LEU A 105 -7.19 -8.46 -3.62
N SER A 106 -7.36 -9.72 -3.24
CA SER A 106 -8.18 -10.70 -3.96
C SER A 106 -9.08 -11.47 -2.99
N SER A 107 -10.29 -11.82 -3.43
CA SER A 107 -11.17 -12.70 -2.67
C SER A 107 -10.77 -14.18 -2.77
N ARG A 108 -9.95 -14.56 -3.75
CA ARG A 108 -9.54 -15.94 -4.01
C ARG A 108 -8.02 -16.07 -4.03
N ARG A 109 -7.51 -17.19 -3.50
CA ARG A 109 -6.11 -17.61 -3.62
C ARG A 109 -5.98 -18.55 -4.82
N ASN A 110 -5.57 -18.02 -5.97
CA ASN A 110 -5.38 -18.81 -7.18
C ASN A 110 -4.27 -18.25 -8.08
N ALA A 111 -3.82 -19.04 -9.07
CA ALA A 111 -2.79 -18.64 -10.03
C ALA A 111 -3.18 -17.36 -10.80
N LYS A 112 -4.48 -17.18 -11.12
CA LYS A 112 -4.98 -15.97 -11.80
C LYS A 112 -4.80 -14.71 -10.96
N ALA A 113 -5.01 -14.77 -9.65
CA ALA A 113 -4.79 -13.65 -8.74
C ALA A 113 -3.30 -13.37 -8.56
N ALA A 114 -2.48 -14.42 -8.39
CA ALA A 114 -1.02 -14.29 -8.32
C ALA A 114 -0.44 -13.66 -9.60
N LYS A 115 -0.89 -14.10 -10.78
CA LYS A 115 -0.51 -13.52 -12.07
C LYS A 115 -0.91 -12.05 -12.20
N ARG A 116 -2.13 -11.69 -11.79
CA ARG A 116 -2.59 -10.29 -11.78
C ARG A 116 -1.73 -9.43 -10.85
N PHE A 117 -1.37 -9.97 -9.69
CA PHE A 117 -0.52 -9.27 -8.73
C PHE A 117 0.89 -9.05 -9.29
N LEU A 118 1.57 -10.11 -9.72
CA LEU A 118 2.92 -10.03 -10.28
C LEU A 118 2.94 -9.16 -11.54
N GLY A 119 1.97 -9.33 -12.44
CA GLY A 119 1.83 -8.49 -13.63
C GLY A 119 1.60 -7.01 -13.30
N LYS A 120 0.88 -6.69 -12.20
CA LYS A 120 0.72 -5.31 -11.72
C LYS A 120 2.04 -4.75 -11.17
N ALA A 121 2.78 -5.55 -10.41
CA ALA A 121 4.05 -5.15 -9.82
C ALA A 121 5.11 -4.87 -10.90
N LEU A 122 5.20 -5.75 -11.90
CA LEU A 122 6.14 -5.65 -13.02
C LEU A 122 5.75 -4.59 -14.06
N LYS A 123 4.48 -4.14 -14.06
CA LYS A 123 4.00 -3.17 -15.04
C LYS A 123 4.76 -1.84 -14.92
N GLY A 124 5.37 -1.45 -16.04
CA GLY A 124 6.08 -0.18 -16.19
C GLY A 124 7.49 -0.18 -15.61
N LEU A 125 8.02 -1.35 -15.18
CA LEU A 125 9.42 -1.49 -14.85
C LEU A 125 10.26 -1.59 -16.12
N LYS A 126 11.42 -0.95 -16.11
CA LYS A 126 12.42 -1.09 -17.17
C LYS A 126 13.16 -2.42 -17.01
N CYS A 127 13.82 -2.88 -18.06
CA CYS A 127 14.49 -4.18 -18.07
C CYS A 127 15.51 -4.37 -16.93
N TRP A 128 16.20 -3.30 -16.50
CA TRP A 128 17.15 -3.33 -15.38
C TRP A 128 16.49 -3.21 -13.99
N GLU A 129 15.22 -2.81 -13.92
CA GLU A 129 14.44 -2.74 -12.67
C GLU A 129 13.66 -4.04 -12.42
N CYS A 130 13.57 -4.90 -13.44
CA CYS A 130 12.96 -6.21 -13.30
C CYS A 130 13.76 -7.06 -12.29
N PRO A 131 13.09 -7.77 -11.38
CA PRO A 131 13.77 -8.62 -10.43
C PRO A 131 14.50 -9.75 -11.15
N SER A 132 15.71 -10.06 -10.71
CA SER A 132 16.45 -11.27 -11.10
C SER A 132 15.92 -12.51 -10.37
N ALA A 133 15.39 -12.35 -9.16
CA ALA A 133 14.84 -13.44 -8.37
C ALA A 133 13.54 -13.06 -7.64
N ILE A 134 12.54 -13.94 -7.68
CA ILE A 134 11.33 -13.86 -6.86
C ILE A 134 11.32 -15.06 -5.92
N ASN A 135 11.29 -14.79 -4.61
CA ASN A 135 11.11 -15.80 -3.59
C ASN A 135 9.65 -15.82 -3.12
N THR A 136 9.01 -16.98 -3.15
CA THR A 136 7.64 -17.17 -2.64
C THR A 136 7.58 -18.30 -1.63
N ASP A 137 6.48 -18.38 -0.89
CA ASP A 137 6.15 -19.62 -0.18
C ASP A 137 5.89 -20.78 -1.18
N LYS A 138 5.80 -22.02 -0.68
CA LYS A 138 5.62 -23.26 -1.46
C LYS A 138 4.27 -23.37 -2.20
N ALA A 139 3.53 -22.29 -2.34
CA ALA A 139 2.26 -22.27 -3.06
C ALA A 139 2.47 -22.48 -4.57
N ALA A 140 1.88 -23.55 -5.11
CA ALA A 140 1.97 -23.90 -6.53
C ALA A 140 1.42 -22.81 -7.47
N SER A 141 0.54 -21.93 -6.97
CA SER A 141 -0.05 -20.83 -7.74
C SER A 141 0.97 -19.83 -8.29
N TYR A 142 2.09 -19.62 -7.59
CA TYR A 142 3.12 -18.67 -8.06
C TYR A 142 3.95 -19.25 -9.20
N GLY A 143 4.29 -20.53 -9.16
CA GLY A 143 5.04 -21.18 -10.24
C GLY A 143 4.28 -21.08 -11.57
N VAL A 144 2.97 -21.41 -11.55
CA VAL A 144 2.11 -21.28 -12.74
C VAL A 144 2.04 -19.83 -13.21
N ALA A 145 1.85 -18.88 -12.30
CA ALA A 145 1.77 -17.46 -12.64
C ALA A 145 3.07 -16.91 -13.25
N ILE A 146 4.23 -17.30 -12.74
CA ILE A 146 5.53 -16.86 -13.23
C ILE A 146 5.80 -17.44 -14.63
N THR A 147 5.53 -18.73 -14.84
CA THR A 147 5.67 -19.37 -16.15
C THR A 147 4.80 -18.70 -17.21
N GLU A 148 3.54 -18.37 -16.88
CA GLU A 148 2.67 -17.62 -17.79
C GLU A 148 3.18 -16.20 -18.07
N LEU A 149 3.75 -15.51 -17.08
CA LEU A 149 4.30 -14.16 -17.27
C LEU A 149 5.59 -14.15 -18.10
N LYS A 150 6.41 -15.19 -18.00
CA LYS A 150 7.57 -15.41 -18.88
C LYS A 150 7.12 -15.59 -20.33
N LYS A 151 6.15 -16.48 -20.57
CA LYS A 151 5.54 -16.69 -21.89
C LYS A 151 4.95 -15.42 -22.52
N GLU A 152 4.40 -14.52 -21.70
CA GLU A 152 3.87 -13.23 -22.14
C GLU A 152 4.94 -12.14 -22.35
N GLY A 153 6.22 -12.43 -22.11
CA GLY A 153 7.32 -11.46 -22.23
C GLY A 153 7.32 -10.37 -21.16
N LYS A 154 6.60 -10.57 -20.05
CA LYS A 154 6.50 -9.58 -18.95
C LYS A 154 7.60 -9.73 -17.90
N CYS A 155 8.29 -10.87 -17.91
CA CYS A 155 9.43 -11.19 -17.05
C CYS A 155 10.62 -11.59 -17.92
N SER A 156 11.84 -11.40 -17.41
CA SER A 156 13.02 -12.01 -18.01
C SER A 156 12.93 -13.54 -17.91
N GLU A 157 13.37 -14.25 -18.95
CA GLU A 157 13.52 -15.71 -18.92
C GLU A 157 14.51 -16.15 -17.83
N ALA A 158 15.53 -15.32 -17.56
CA ALA A 158 16.52 -15.53 -16.50
C ALA A 158 15.98 -15.28 -15.08
N LEU A 159 14.71 -14.88 -14.92
CA LEU A 159 14.09 -14.73 -13.61
C LEU A 159 14.08 -16.07 -12.86
N GLU A 160 14.76 -16.12 -11.73
CA GLU A 160 14.76 -17.29 -10.86
C GLU A 160 13.56 -17.26 -9.91
N HIS A 161 12.79 -18.34 -9.89
CA HIS A 161 11.77 -18.57 -8.86
C HIS A 161 12.37 -19.43 -7.75
N ARG A 162 12.42 -18.87 -6.53
CA ARG A 162 12.96 -19.55 -5.34
C ARG A 162 11.84 -19.81 -4.33
N GLN A 163 11.97 -20.91 -3.58
CA GLN A 163 11.03 -21.31 -2.53
C GLN A 163 11.78 -21.59 -1.23
N ILE A 164 12.45 -20.57 -0.70
CA ILE A 164 13.31 -20.69 0.49
C ILE A 164 12.58 -20.10 1.69
N LYS A 165 12.23 -20.96 2.66
CA LYS A 165 11.47 -20.62 3.87
C LYS A 165 12.10 -19.46 4.67
N TYR A 166 13.41 -19.51 4.91
CA TYR A 166 14.10 -18.55 5.78
C TYR A 166 14.18 -17.12 5.23
N LEU A 167 13.90 -16.93 3.94
CA LEU A 167 13.93 -15.61 3.32
C LEU A 167 12.62 -14.84 3.50
N ASN A 168 11.55 -15.47 4.01
CA ASN A 168 10.22 -14.86 4.14
C ASN A 168 10.03 -13.96 5.38
N ASN A 169 10.94 -14.04 6.36
CA ASN A 169 10.84 -13.28 7.62
C ASN A 169 10.59 -11.77 7.43
N ALA A 170 11.16 -11.17 6.38
CA ALA A 170 10.97 -9.75 6.08
C ALA A 170 9.53 -9.41 5.67
N VAL A 171 8.90 -10.27 4.85
CA VAL A 171 7.50 -10.09 4.43
C VAL A 171 6.56 -10.39 5.59
N GLU A 172 6.86 -11.41 6.40
CA GLU A 172 6.07 -11.75 7.59
C GLU A 172 6.08 -10.64 8.65
N ALA A 173 7.25 -10.03 8.90
CA ALA A 173 7.34 -8.87 9.80
C ALA A 173 6.53 -7.69 9.27
N ASP A 174 6.54 -7.47 7.95
CA ASP A 174 5.75 -6.46 7.27
C ASP A 174 4.23 -6.72 7.40
N HIS A 175 3.82 -7.99 7.27
CA HIS A 175 2.44 -8.42 7.53
C HIS A 175 2.00 -8.07 8.95
N GLY A 176 2.85 -8.33 9.95
CA GLY A 176 2.58 -8.00 11.34
C GLY A 176 2.33 -6.50 11.55
N LYS A 177 3.15 -5.64 10.94
CA LYS A 177 3.00 -4.18 11.03
C LYS A 177 1.71 -3.69 10.38
N LEU A 178 1.34 -4.23 9.21
CA LEU A 178 0.06 -3.88 8.58
C LEU A 178 -1.14 -4.38 9.41
N LYS A 179 -1.08 -5.61 9.94
CA LYS A 179 -2.17 -6.15 10.77
C LYS A 179 -2.42 -5.30 12.02
N ARG A 180 -1.38 -4.71 12.62
CA ARG A 180 -1.54 -3.74 13.73
C ARG A 180 -2.33 -2.50 13.34
N LEU A 181 -2.25 -2.05 12.09
CA LEU A 181 -3.06 -0.92 11.58
C LEU A 181 -4.49 -1.33 11.21
N ILE A 182 -4.69 -2.57 10.76
CA ILE A 182 -6.00 -3.06 10.31
C ILE A 182 -6.87 -3.52 11.49
N ASN A 183 -6.28 -4.13 12.51
CA ASN A 183 -7.03 -4.72 13.64
C ASN A 183 -7.90 -3.70 14.39
N PRO A 184 -7.45 -2.48 14.70
CA PRO A 184 -8.28 -1.47 15.38
C PRO A 184 -9.47 -0.99 14.53
N VAL A 185 -9.37 -1.11 13.21
CA VAL A 185 -10.34 -0.58 12.23
C VAL A 185 -11.63 -1.43 12.15
N ARG A 186 -11.77 -2.48 12.99
CA ARG A 186 -12.96 -3.34 13.10
C ARG A 186 -13.49 -3.91 11.77
N GLY A 187 -12.56 -4.21 10.85
CA GLY A 187 -12.85 -4.90 9.59
C GLY A 187 -13.54 -4.03 8.54
N PHE A 188 -13.22 -4.27 7.27
CA PHE A 188 -13.77 -3.46 6.17
C PHE A 188 -15.16 -3.93 5.74
N LYS A 189 -16.07 -3.00 5.42
CA LYS A 189 -17.43 -3.34 4.97
C LYS A 189 -17.49 -3.85 3.51
N SER A 190 -16.53 -3.48 2.66
CA SER A 190 -16.49 -3.89 1.26
C SER A 190 -15.05 -4.00 0.71
N MET A 191 -14.86 -4.75 -0.38
CA MET A 191 -13.55 -4.87 -1.03
C MET A 191 -13.02 -3.53 -1.53
N LYS A 192 -13.90 -2.69 -2.08
CA LYS A 192 -13.54 -1.34 -2.57
C LYS A 192 -12.98 -0.49 -1.43
N THR A 193 -13.63 -0.54 -0.27
CA THR A 193 -13.27 0.29 0.88
C THR A 193 -12.02 -0.23 1.59
N ALA A 194 -11.88 -1.56 1.67
CA ALA A 194 -10.65 -2.21 2.10
C ALA A 194 -9.46 -1.77 1.25
N TYR A 195 -9.59 -1.88 -0.07
CA TYR A 195 -8.51 -1.55 -1.00
C TYR A 195 -8.12 -0.08 -0.94
N ALA A 196 -9.10 0.82 -0.85
CA ALA A 196 -8.85 2.25 -0.72
C ALA A 196 -8.09 2.61 0.57
N THR A 197 -8.45 1.96 1.67
CA THR A 197 -7.82 2.20 2.96
C THR A 197 -6.41 1.61 3.04
N ILE A 198 -6.22 0.38 2.53
CA ILE A 198 -4.92 -0.28 2.47
C ILE A 198 -3.93 0.54 1.65
N LYS A 199 -4.35 1.16 0.54
CA LYS A 199 -3.51 2.10 -0.21
C LYS A 199 -2.91 3.19 0.69
N GLY A 200 -3.72 3.80 1.55
CA GLY A 200 -3.24 4.82 2.48
C GLY A 200 -2.30 4.25 3.54
N PHE A 201 -2.62 3.08 4.09
CA PHE A 201 -1.76 2.39 5.07
C PHE A 201 -0.39 2.07 4.49
N GLU A 202 -0.34 1.53 3.27
CA GLU A 202 0.91 1.22 2.58
C GLU A 202 1.74 2.48 2.34
N VAL A 203 1.14 3.56 1.86
CA VAL A 203 1.88 4.81 1.65
C VAL A 203 2.49 5.33 2.95
N MET A 204 1.73 5.39 4.04
CA MET A 204 2.27 5.82 5.34
C MET A 204 3.32 4.85 5.87
N HIS A 205 3.19 3.56 5.55
CA HIS A 205 4.19 2.57 5.90
C HIS A 205 5.50 2.76 5.12
N MET A 206 5.42 3.08 3.83
CA MET A 206 6.56 3.43 2.98
C MET A 206 7.28 4.69 3.49
N PHE A 207 6.53 5.69 3.97
CA PHE A 207 7.10 6.86 4.66
C PHE A 207 7.86 6.47 5.92
N LYS A 208 7.29 5.62 6.77
CA LYS A 208 7.99 5.11 7.98
C LYS A 208 9.26 4.31 7.65
N LYS A 209 9.31 3.66 6.48
CA LYS A 209 10.49 2.94 5.99
C LYS A 209 11.53 3.83 5.31
N GLY A 210 11.24 5.11 5.08
CA GLY A 210 12.16 6.01 4.37
C GLY A 210 12.29 5.74 2.86
N GLN A 211 11.28 5.11 2.24
CA GLN A 211 11.31 4.78 0.80
C GLN A 211 11.18 5.99 -0.11
N PHE A 212 10.66 7.10 0.40
CA PHE A 212 10.57 8.35 -0.31
C PHE A 212 11.93 9.05 -0.25
N ASN A 213 12.48 9.42 -1.41
CA ASN A 213 13.76 10.10 -1.49
C ASN A 213 13.80 11.34 -0.56
N ILE A 214 14.85 11.41 0.26
CA ILE A 214 15.11 12.47 1.24
C ILE A 214 15.05 13.88 0.61
N TRP A 215 15.48 14.01 -0.65
CA TRP A 215 15.48 15.27 -1.42
C TRP A 215 14.08 15.83 -1.71
N LEU A 216 13.06 14.98 -1.80
CA LEU A 216 11.67 15.38 -2.07
C LEU A 216 10.95 15.81 -0.78
N SER A 217 11.25 15.15 0.34
CA SER A 217 10.52 15.32 1.60
C SER A 217 11.22 16.20 2.63
N GLY A 218 12.48 16.62 2.45
CA GLY A 218 13.24 17.05 3.63
C GLY A 218 13.25 15.94 4.71
N GLN A 219 13.92 16.17 5.83
CA GLN A 219 13.95 15.16 6.89
C GLN A 219 12.73 15.27 7.83
N GLY A 220 12.16 14.12 8.21
CA GLY A 220 11.14 14.02 9.25
C GLY A 220 9.69 14.29 8.82
N ILE A 221 8.83 14.52 9.82
CA ILE A 221 7.37 14.65 9.65
C ILE A 221 7.01 15.84 8.74
N ALA A 222 7.80 16.91 8.80
CA ALA A 222 7.52 18.18 8.14
C ALA A 222 7.40 18.07 6.62
N GLY A 223 8.21 17.24 5.95
CA GLY A 223 8.02 17.07 4.52
C GLY A 223 7.58 15.71 4.04
N GLU A 224 7.25 14.79 4.95
CA GLU A 224 6.12 13.88 4.70
C GLU A 224 4.84 14.71 4.43
N ILE A 225 4.55 15.69 5.29
CA ILE A 225 3.41 16.62 5.11
C ILE A 225 3.55 17.37 3.79
N ARG A 226 4.68 18.04 3.58
CA ARG A 226 4.93 18.81 2.36
C ARG A 226 4.77 17.98 1.09
N LEU A 227 5.31 16.75 1.06
CA LEU A 227 5.20 15.89 -0.12
C LEU A 227 3.76 15.49 -0.40
N ILE A 228 2.99 15.11 0.63
CA ILE A 228 1.57 14.74 0.47
C ILE A 228 0.73 15.95 0.08
N THR A 229 0.92 17.10 0.74
CA THR A 229 0.19 18.32 0.44
C THR A 229 0.48 18.80 -0.97
N ASN A 230 1.76 18.88 -1.37
CA ASN A 230 2.13 19.24 -2.74
C ASN A 230 1.57 18.26 -3.76
N ALA A 231 1.63 16.96 -3.47
CA ALA A 231 1.07 15.95 -4.34
C ALA A 231 -0.44 16.14 -4.52
N LEU A 232 -1.21 16.54 -3.51
CA LEU A 232 -2.67 16.66 -3.57
C LEU A 232 -3.18 18.05 -4.01
N VAL A 233 -2.40 19.10 -3.79
CA VAL A 233 -2.82 20.50 -4.03
C VAL A 233 -2.31 21.03 -5.37
N ASN A 234 -1.08 20.69 -5.78
CA ASN A 234 -0.42 21.32 -6.94
C ASN A 234 -0.65 20.61 -8.29
N TYR A 235 -1.58 19.64 -8.34
CA TYR A 235 -1.96 18.88 -9.54
C TYR A 235 -3.48 18.62 -9.58
#